data_AF-A0A2G5T4J3-F1
#
_entry.id   AF-A0A2G5T4J3-F1
#
_cell.length_a   1.000
_cell.length_b   1.000
_cell.length_c   1.000
_cell.angle_alpha   90.00
_cell.angle_beta   90.00
_cell.angle_gamma   90.00
#
_symmetry.space_group_name_H-M   'P 1'
#
loop_
_entity.id
_entity.type
_entity.pdbx_description
1 polymer ?
#
loop_
_entity_poly.entity_id
_entity_poly.type
_entity_poly.pdbx_seq_one_letter_code
_entity_poly.pdbx_strand_id
1 'polypeptide(L)'
;MSLQESARNLIRELNESAPYLSYAARFASFKGFRYDKKHIAACSSDALSHAGFYSTATKNNPTSAKCPFCTLELTFAENDDPWELHKAARPNCDYVVIGRPDDTTLSLRTIVSLALRCATVAKYEKMFMMFKVCEEYNPRIHSTAIRAQATAEAISLRDSTMLLTADHRLKTFDYTVRGFRKPTPSILKRLSKAGWCSAATNCSHLSVKCPFCFSAVTFSETDDFWEEHKRISPDCDFVKLDKPNEADWTADEGLMLAVRISVMNQYKTKQKILDQLEDDEEVEKLTEQLSRMMAKPRFLRRRCSV
;
A
#
# COMPACT_ATOMS: atom_id res chain seq x y z
N MET A 1 7.76 26.88 -0.05
CA MET A 1 7.76 26.09 1.20
C MET A 1 9.13 25.47 1.39
N SER A 2 9.61 25.31 2.62
CA SER A 2 10.86 24.56 2.87
C SER A 2 10.68 23.07 2.54
N LEU A 3 11.78 22.35 2.33
CA LEU A 3 11.77 20.91 2.10
C LEU A 3 11.12 20.17 3.30
N GLN A 4 11.42 20.60 4.52
CA GLN A 4 10.80 20.12 5.75
C GLN A 4 9.28 20.31 5.81
N GLU A 5 8.80 21.50 5.44
CA GLU A 5 7.36 21.78 5.45
C GLU A 5 6.65 20.91 4.40
N SER A 6 7.30 20.68 3.27
CA SER A 6 6.80 19.78 2.23
C SER A 6 6.76 18.32 2.71
N ALA A 7 7.76 17.89 3.49
CA ALA A 7 7.82 16.57 4.11
C ALA A 7 6.72 16.36 5.15
N ARG A 8 6.50 17.33 6.05
CA ARG A 8 5.42 17.28 7.05
C ARG A 8 4.04 17.23 6.41
N ASN A 9 3.82 18.00 5.35
CA ASN A 9 2.56 17.96 4.61
C ASN A 9 2.35 16.60 3.92
N LEU A 10 3.39 16.03 3.30
CA LEU A 10 3.34 14.67 2.74
C LEU A 10 2.96 13.64 3.82
N ILE A 11 3.57 13.71 4.99
CA ILE A 11 3.27 12.82 6.13
C ILE A 11 1.82 12.97 6.59
N ARG A 12 1.32 14.20 6.71
CA ARG A 12 -0.07 14.45 7.10
C ARG A 12 -1.03 13.80 6.11
N GLU A 13 -0.83 14.02 4.81
CA GLU A 13 -1.67 13.45 3.75
C GLU A 13 -1.59 11.93 3.68
N LEU A 14 -0.40 11.37 3.90
CA LEU A 14 -0.22 9.92 4.03
C LEU A 14 -1.01 9.38 5.23
N ASN A 15 -0.94 10.03 6.39
CA ASN A 15 -1.71 9.64 7.58
C ASN A 15 -3.23 9.72 7.35
N GLU A 16 -3.70 10.74 6.63
CA GLU A 16 -5.12 10.87 6.25
C GLU A 16 -5.56 9.73 5.32
N SER A 17 -4.68 9.32 4.41
CA SER A 17 -4.93 8.22 3.46
C SER A 17 -4.71 6.83 4.08
N ALA A 18 -3.94 6.74 5.16
CA ALA A 18 -3.50 5.51 5.83
C ALA A 18 -3.99 5.49 7.30
N PRO A 19 -5.30 5.34 7.54
CA PRO A 19 -5.91 5.62 8.85
C PRO A 19 -5.41 4.70 9.98
N TYR A 20 -4.86 3.52 9.66
CA TYR A 20 -4.39 2.54 10.63
C TYR A 20 -2.87 2.29 10.55
N LEU A 21 -2.13 3.24 9.98
CA LEU A 21 -0.67 3.18 9.89
C LEU A 21 -0.03 3.16 11.29
N SER A 22 -0.45 4.08 12.16
CA SER A 22 0.11 4.20 13.51
C SER A 22 -0.42 3.14 14.47
N TYR A 23 0.41 2.75 15.45
CA TYR A 23 -0.02 1.90 16.55
C TYR A 23 -1.22 2.50 17.29
N ALA A 24 -1.15 3.80 17.59
CA ALA A 24 -2.20 4.49 18.36
C ALA A 24 -3.57 4.44 17.65
N ALA A 25 -3.60 4.59 16.33
CA ALA A 25 -4.84 4.50 15.57
C ALA A 25 -5.41 3.08 15.57
N ARG A 26 -4.56 2.05 15.40
CA ARG A 26 -4.97 0.64 15.54
C ARG A 26 -5.55 0.37 16.93
N PHE A 27 -4.86 0.78 17.98
CA PHE A 27 -5.32 0.59 19.35
C PHE A 27 -6.63 1.32 19.64
N ALA A 28 -6.78 2.57 19.17
CA ALA A 28 -7.99 3.36 19.35
C ALA A 28 -9.24 2.76 18.66
N SER A 29 -9.06 1.89 17.66
CA SER A 29 -10.17 1.20 17.00
C SER A 29 -10.87 0.17 17.92
N PHE A 30 -10.18 -0.34 18.94
CA PHE A 30 -10.70 -1.32 19.89
C PHE A 30 -11.47 -0.66 21.03
N LYS A 31 -12.77 -0.43 20.83
CA LYS A 31 -13.65 0.15 21.85
C LYS A 31 -14.22 -0.94 22.76
N GLY A 32 -13.65 -1.10 23.95
CA GLY A 32 -14.14 -2.04 24.96
C GLY A 32 -13.93 -3.50 24.57
N PHE A 33 -12.76 -3.84 24.04
CA PHE A 33 -12.45 -5.20 23.59
C PHE A 33 -12.58 -6.20 24.73
N ARG A 34 -13.30 -7.29 24.47
CA ARG A 34 -13.85 -8.16 25.53
C ARG A 34 -12.80 -8.85 26.40
N TYR A 35 -11.59 -9.05 25.88
CA TYR A 35 -10.51 -9.73 26.58
C TYR A 35 -9.60 -8.78 27.37
N ASP A 36 -9.73 -7.45 27.20
CA ASP A 36 -8.87 -6.49 27.91
C ASP A 36 -9.01 -6.52 29.43
N LYS A 37 -10.16 -6.98 29.93
CA LYS A 37 -10.43 -7.11 31.37
C LYS A 37 -9.96 -8.45 31.95
N LYS A 38 -9.43 -9.35 31.11
CA LYS A 38 -9.03 -10.70 31.51
C LYS A 38 -7.51 -10.78 31.61
N HIS A 39 -6.98 -10.88 32.83
CA HIS A 39 -5.54 -10.86 33.08
C HIS A 39 -4.76 -12.04 32.46
N ILE A 40 -5.42 -13.16 32.15
CA ILE A 40 -4.79 -14.39 31.63
C ILE A 40 -4.90 -14.46 30.09
N ALA A 41 -5.70 -13.59 29.46
CA ALA A 41 -5.91 -13.63 28.03
C ALA A 41 -4.65 -13.20 27.27
N ALA A 42 -4.18 -14.06 26.36
CA ALA A 42 -3.08 -13.72 25.45
C ALA A 42 -3.52 -12.71 24.38
N CYS A 43 -4.76 -12.82 23.92
CA CYS A 43 -5.33 -11.92 22.92
C CYS A 43 -5.97 -10.70 23.60
N SER A 44 -5.25 -9.59 23.68
CA SER A 44 -5.77 -8.28 24.11
C SER A 44 -5.83 -7.28 22.95
N SER A 45 -6.53 -6.15 23.10
CA SER A 45 -6.50 -5.10 22.09
C SER A 45 -5.09 -4.55 21.86
N ASP A 46 -4.28 -4.55 22.92
CA ASP A 46 -2.88 -4.19 22.89
C ASP A 46 -2.11 -5.18 22.00
N ALA A 47 -2.19 -6.48 22.29
CA ALA A 47 -1.54 -7.53 21.49
C ALA A 47 -1.95 -7.50 20.01
N LEU A 48 -3.24 -7.32 19.72
CA LEU A 48 -3.75 -7.18 18.36
C LEU A 48 -3.17 -5.97 17.62
N SER A 49 -3.10 -4.82 18.30
CA SER A 49 -2.58 -3.58 17.70
C SER A 49 -1.07 -3.66 17.45
N HIS A 50 -0.32 -4.35 18.33
CA HIS A 50 1.09 -4.66 18.13
C HIS A 50 1.28 -5.61 16.96
N ALA A 51 0.37 -6.57 16.79
CA ALA A 51 0.41 -7.50 15.68
C ALA A 51 -0.05 -6.90 14.34
N GLY A 52 -0.36 -5.60 14.31
CA GLY A 52 -0.73 -4.87 13.11
C GLY A 52 -2.24 -4.82 12.83
N PHE A 53 -3.09 -5.30 13.72
CA PHE A 53 -4.54 -5.33 13.50
C PHE A 53 -5.27 -4.09 14.02
N TYR A 54 -6.34 -3.69 13.33
CA TYR A 54 -7.38 -2.80 13.84
C TYR A 54 -8.71 -3.57 13.96
N SER A 55 -9.59 -3.11 14.84
CA SER A 55 -10.90 -3.72 15.08
C SER A 55 -11.83 -3.56 13.88
N THR A 56 -12.41 -4.66 13.44
CA THR A 56 -13.57 -4.71 12.52
C THR A 56 -14.78 -5.33 13.22
N ALA A 57 -14.78 -5.29 14.56
CA ALA A 57 -15.78 -5.96 15.38
C ALA A 57 -17.21 -5.55 15.03
N THR A 58 -18.08 -6.54 14.92
CA THR A 58 -19.53 -6.37 14.77
C THR A 58 -20.26 -7.06 15.92
N LYS A 59 -21.58 -6.90 16.01
CA LYS A 59 -22.39 -7.62 17.01
C LYS A 59 -22.22 -9.15 16.92
N ASN A 60 -22.06 -9.67 15.69
CA ASN A 60 -21.94 -11.11 15.45
C ASN A 60 -20.49 -11.59 15.62
N ASN A 61 -19.51 -10.76 15.25
CA ASN A 61 -18.08 -11.07 15.35
C ASN A 61 -17.38 -10.02 16.23
N PRO A 62 -17.53 -10.09 17.58
CA PRO A 62 -17.06 -9.05 18.49
C PRO A 62 -15.53 -9.01 18.65
N THR A 63 -14.83 -10.02 18.15
CA THR A 63 -13.36 -10.12 18.17
C THR A 63 -12.75 -10.15 16.78
N SER A 64 -13.50 -9.67 15.77
CA SER A 64 -12.97 -9.51 14.42
C SER A 64 -11.96 -8.37 14.37
N ALA A 65 -10.81 -8.62 13.77
CA ALA A 65 -9.80 -7.61 13.53
C ALA A 65 -9.09 -7.86 12.20
N LYS A 66 -8.63 -6.78 11.58
CA LYS A 66 -8.06 -6.78 10.23
C LYS A 66 -6.72 -6.08 10.16
N CYS A 67 -5.81 -6.60 9.34
CA CYS A 67 -4.53 -5.98 9.05
C CYS A 67 -4.67 -4.96 7.90
N PRO A 68 -4.30 -3.68 8.09
CA PRO A 68 -4.42 -2.66 7.07
C PRO A 68 -3.32 -2.74 6.00
N PHE A 69 -2.38 -3.69 6.12
CA PHE A 69 -1.26 -3.85 5.19
C PHE A 69 -1.43 -5.07 4.25
N CYS A 70 -2.28 -6.04 4.59
CA CYS A 70 -2.42 -7.29 3.82
C CYS A 70 -3.84 -7.85 3.68
N THR A 71 -4.86 -7.07 4.06
CA THR A 71 -6.30 -7.44 4.03
C THR A 71 -6.70 -8.68 4.85
N LEU A 72 -5.78 -9.31 5.58
CA LEU A 72 -6.09 -10.43 6.48
C LEU A 72 -7.05 -9.98 7.57
N GLU A 73 -8.20 -10.64 7.65
CA GLU A 73 -9.21 -10.44 8.68
C GLU A 73 -9.47 -11.77 9.39
N LEU A 74 -9.42 -11.76 10.73
CA LEU A 74 -9.57 -12.93 11.58
C LEU A 74 -10.50 -12.62 12.76
N THR A 75 -11.22 -13.64 13.24
CA THR A 75 -11.92 -13.59 14.52
C THR A 75 -11.07 -14.29 15.57
N PHE A 76 -10.66 -13.56 16.61
CA PHE A 76 -9.71 -14.07 17.59
C PHE A 76 -10.40 -14.71 18.81
N ALA A 77 -9.84 -15.83 19.27
CA ALA A 77 -10.13 -16.44 20.55
C ALA A 77 -9.28 -15.81 21.68
N GLU A 78 -9.65 -16.09 22.92
CA GLU A 78 -9.04 -15.47 24.11
C GLU A 78 -7.54 -15.74 24.26
N ASN A 79 -7.09 -16.94 23.86
CA ASN A 79 -5.72 -17.41 24.03
C ASN A 79 -4.93 -17.44 22.72
N ASP A 80 -5.47 -16.88 21.65
CA ASP A 80 -4.72 -16.75 20.39
C ASP A 80 -3.56 -15.77 20.58
N ASP A 81 -2.41 -16.06 19.95
CA ASP A 81 -1.35 -15.08 19.74
C ASP A 81 -1.58 -14.40 18.38
N PRO A 82 -1.97 -13.11 18.36
CA PRO A 82 -2.29 -12.44 17.10
C PRO A 82 -1.10 -12.33 16.15
N TRP A 83 0.12 -12.21 16.67
CA TRP A 83 1.33 -12.09 15.85
C TRP A 83 1.66 -13.41 15.17
N GLU A 84 1.62 -14.52 15.92
CA GLU A 84 1.88 -15.84 15.34
C GLU A 84 0.84 -16.21 14.29
N LEU A 85 -0.45 -15.90 14.53
CA LEU A 85 -1.51 -16.11 13.54
C LEU A 85 -1.30 -15.24 12.29
N HIS A 86 -0.89 -13.98 12.44
CA HIS A 86 -0.60 -13.11 11.30
C HIS A 86 0.57 -13.64 10.47
N LYS A 87 1.68 -14.00 11.12
CA LYS A 87 2.86 -14.59 10.45
C LYS A 87 2.52 -15.87 9.70
N ALA A 88 1.75 -16.76 10.33
CA ALA A 88 1.35 -18.02 9.73
C ALA A 88 0.43 -17.82 8.52
N ALA A 89 -0.57 -16.93 8.62
CA ALA A 89 -1.55 -16.70 7.58
C ALA A 89 -1.02 -15.86 6.41
N ARG A 90 -0.16 -14.86 6.68
CA ARG A 90 0.39 -13.92 5.70
C ARG A 90 1.88 -13.66 5.96
N PRO A 91 2.78 -14.64 5.75
CA PRO A 91 4.22 -14.48 5.99
C PRO A 91 4.85 -13.37 5.13
N ASN A 92 4.26 -13.09 3.97
CA ASN A 92 4.73 -12.06 3.03
C ASN A 92 4.05 -10.69 3.22
N CYS A 93 3.31 -10.48 4.31
CA CYS A 93 2.77 -9.17 4.64
C CYS A 93 3.92 -8.20 4.94
N ASP A 94 3.92 -7.01 4.33
CA ASP A 94 4.98 -6.00 4.51
C ASP A 94 5.27 -5.71 5.99
N TYR A 95 4.20 -5.63 6.81
CA TYR A 95 4.31 -5.40 8.25
C TYR A 95 4.93 -6.59 8.99
N VAL A 96 4.66 -7.82 8.55
CA VAL A 96 5.25 -9.04 9.12
C VAL A 96 6.73 -9.14 8.76
N VAL A 97 7.08 -8.88 7.49
CA VAL A 97 8.45 -8.98 6.97
C VAL A 97 9.38 -7.99 7.70
N ILE A 98 8.90 -6.80 8.00
CA ILE A 98 9.65 -5.78 8.75
C ILE A 98 9.85 -6.16 10.23
N GLY A 99 9.01 -7.06 10.76
CA GLY A 99 8.98 -7.40 12.18
C GLY A 99 8.20 -6.39 13.01
N ARG A 100 8.10 -6.64 14.32
CA ARG A 100 7.39 -5.74 15.25
C ARG A 100 8.14 -4.40 15.32
N PRO A 101 7.49 -3.25 15.08
CA PRO A 101 8.15 -1.94 15.12
C PRO A 101 8.76 -1.56 16.47
N ASP A 102 8.36 -2.22 17.56
CA ASP A 102 8.93 -2.00 18.89
C ASP A 102 10.33 -2.61 19.03
N ASP A 103 10.63 -3.61 18.19
CA ASP A 103 11.88 -4.36 18.21
C ASP A 103 12.85 -3.86 17.13
N THR A 104 12.43 -2.92 16.26
CA THR A 104 13.18 -2.48 15.09
C THR A 104 13.18 -0.96 14.91
N THR A 105 14.30 -0.39 14.48
CA THR A 105 14.37 1.01 14.06
C THR A 105 13.96 1.09 12.59
N LEU A 106 12.89 1.81 12.27
CA LEU A 106 12.38 1.91 10.90
C LEU A 106 13.01 3.07 10.15
N SER A 107 13.48 2.82 8.92
CA SER A 107 13.91 3.90 8.01
C SER A 107 12.71 4.71 7.49
N LEU A 108 12.94 5.95 7.06
CA LEU A 108 11.90 6.76 6.42
C LEU A 108 11.27 6.04 5.23
N ARG A 109 12.11 5.44 4.38
CA ARG A 109 11.68 4.66 3.21
C ARG A 109 10.77 3.51 3.61
N THR A 110 11.09 2.78 4.67
CA THR A 110 10.27 1.69 5.20
C THR A 110 8.90 2.20 5.67
N ILE A 111 8.88 3.31 6.42
CA ILE A 111 7.63 3.90 6.93
C ILE A 111 6.75 4.39 5.79
N VAL A 112 7.33 5.08 4.81
CA VAL A 112 6.59 5.54 3.61
C VAL A 112 6.04 4.34 2.85
N SER A 113 6.82 3.27 2.67
CA SER A 113 6.36 2.07 1.97
C SER A 113 5.12 1.48 2.67
N LEU A 114 5.17 1.34 4.00
CA LEU A 114 4.03 0.90 4.80
C LEU A 114 2.83 1.86 4.72
N ALA A 115 3.07 3.17 4.71
CA ALA A 115 2.02 4.18 4.55
C ALA A 115 1.31 4.05 3.20
N LEU A 116 2.07 3.93 2.11
CA LEU A 116 1.52 3.73 0.76
C LEU A 116 0.78 2.40 0.66
N ARG A 117 1.30 1.33 1.29
CA ARG A 117 0.62 0.04 1.34
C ARG A 117 -0.70 0.13 2.11
N CYS A 118 -0.70 0.77 3.27
CA CYS A 118 -1.91 1.00 4.07
C CYS A 118 -2.95 1.84 3.30
N ALA A 119 -2.52 2.90 2.60
CA ALA A 119 -3.39 3.70 1.75
C ALA A 119 -3.96 2.90 0.56
N THR A 120 -3.14 2.00 -0.01
CA THR A 120 -3.56 1.09 -1.08
C THR A 120 -4.67 0.16 -0.60
N VAL A 121 -4.49 -0.50 0.55
CA VAL A 121 -5.49 -1.39 1.14
C VAL A 121 -6.76 -0.64 1.51
N ALA A 122 -6.66 0.53 2.15
CA ALA A 122 -7.82 1.34 2.51
C ALA A 122 -8.63 1.77 1.28
N LYS A 123 -7.94 2.21 0.21
CA LYS A 123 -8.60 2.57 -1.06
C LYS A 123 -9.18 1.34 -1.76
N TYR A 124 -8.52 0.19 -1.67
CA TYR A 124 -9.03 -1.09 -2.19
C TYR A 124 -10.35 -1.45 -1.55
N GLU A 125 -10.45 -1.41 -0.22
CA GLU A 125 -11.69 -1.72 0.50
C GLU A 125 -12.82 -0.75 0.13
N LYS A 126 -12.51 0.55 0.06
CA LYS A 126 -13.48 1.56 -0.40
C LYS A 126 -13.98 1.23 -1.81
N MET A 127 -13.07 0.98 -2.75
CA MET A 127 -13.43 0.70 -4.14
C MET A 127 -14.19 -0.60 -4.29
N PHE A 128 -13.79 -1.65 -3.55
CA PHE A 128 -14.49 -2.93 -3.52
C PHE A 128 -15.96 -2.74 -3.10
N MET A 129 -16.22 -1.93 -2.06
CA MET A 129 -17.59 -1.61 -1.65
C MET A 129 -18.34 -0.80 -2.71
N MET A 130 -17.69 0.17 -3.37
CA MET A 130 -18.31 0.93 -4.46
C MET A 130 -18.67 0.04 -5.66
N PHE A 131 -17.80 -0.89 -6.04
CA PHE A 131 -18.09 -1.84 -7.12
C PHE A 131 -19.26 -2.76 -6.76
N LYS A 132 -19.32 -3.27 -5.52
CA LYS A 132 -20.49 -4.03 -5.05
C LYS A 132 -21.79 -3.25 -5.14
N VAL A 133 -21.78 -1.97 -4.77
CA VAL A 133 -22.96 -1.09 -4.93
C VAL A 133 -23.39 -0.99 -6.40
N CYS A 134 -22.44 -0.91 -7.33
CA CYS A 134 -22.72 -0.84 -8.77
C CYS A 134 -23.26 -2.16 -9.32
N GLU A 135 -22.70 -3.30 -8.92
CA GLU A 135 -23.08 -4.64 -9.37
C GLU A 135 -24.42 -5.10 -8.79
N GLU A 136 -24.62 -4.87 -7.49
CA GLU A 136 -25.76 -5.35 -6.71
C GLU A 136 -26.77 -4.22 -6.42
N TYR A 137 -26.86 -3.22 -7.30
CA TYR A 137 -27.71 -2.05 -7.05
C TYR A 137 -29.17 -2.45 -6.80
N ASN A 138 -29.64 -2.17 -5.59
CA ASN A 138 -31.02 -2.39 -5.19
C ASN A 138 -31.60 -1.07 -4.66
N PRO A 139 -32.62 -0.47 -5.30
CA PRO A 139 -33.18 0.82 -4.88
C PRO A 139 -33.88 0.79 -3.51
N ARG A 140 -34.12 -0.40 -2.93
CA ARG A 140 -34.64 -0.55 -1.56
C ARG A 140 -33.55 -0.44 -0.49
N ILE A 141 -32.28 -0.62 -0.87
CA ILE A 141 -31.12 -0.66 0.03
C ILE A 141 -30.18 0.52 -0.25
N HIS A 142 -29.93 0.81 -1.52
CA HIS A 142 -29.02 1.84 -2.00
C HIS A 142 -29.79 3.05 -2.53
N SER A 143 -29.38 4.25 -2.10
CA SER A 143 -29.90 5.50 -2.68
C SER A 143 -29.31 5.74 -4.07
N THR A 144 -30.02 6.51 -4.89
CA THR A 144 -29.52 6.97 -6.20
C THR A 144 -28.23 7.78 -6.07
N ALA A 145 -28.10 8.57 -4.99
CA ALA A 145 -26.89 9.33 -4.67
C ALA A 145 -25.67 8.41 -4.42
N ILE A 146 -25.85 7.32 -3.65
CA ILE A 146 -24.78 6.35 -3.39
C ILE A 146 -24.35 5.64 -4.69
N ARG A 147 -25.29 5.29 -5.56
CA ARG A 147 -24.98 4.72 -6.89
C ARG A 147 -24.21 5.71 -7.77
N ALA A 148 -24.63 6.98 -7.80
CA ALA A 148 -23.95 8.01 -8.58
C ALA A 148 -22.52 8.25 -8.08
N GLN A 149 -22.32 8.27 -6.77
CA GLN A 149 -20.99 8.34 -6.15
C GLN A 149 -20.12 7.14 -6.53
N ALA A 150 -20.64 5.92 -6.38
CA ALA A 150 -19.91 4.70 -6.73
C ALA A 150 -19.48 4.69 -8.22
N THR A 151 -20.38 5.14 -9.11
CA THR A 151 -20.09 5.26 -10.54
C THR A 151 -18.99 6.29 -10.82
N ALA A 152 -19.05 7.45 -10.16
CA ALA A 152 -18.03 8.49 -10.33
C ALA A 152 -16.64 8.04 -9.83
N GLU A 153 -16.59 7.36 -8.68
CA GLU A 153 -15.35 6.81 -8.12
C GLU A 153 -14.76 5.72 -9.03
N ALA A 154 -15.61 4.86 -9.62
CA ALA A 154 -15.16 3.84 -10.57
C ALA A 154 -14.56 4.46 -11.86
N ILE A 155 -15.19 5.51 -12.39
CA ILE A 155 -14.66 6.25 -13.56
C ILE A 155 -13.33 6.91 -13.20
N SER A 156 -13.26 7.58 -12.04
CA SER A 156 -12.03 8.21 -11.57
C SER A 156 -10.90 7.20 -11.38
N LEU A 157 -11.20 6.03 -10.81
CA LEU A 157 -10.22 4.95 -10.68
C LEU A 157 -9.72 4.54 -12.06
N ARG A 158 -10.61 4.18 -12.99
CA ARG A 158 -10.26 3.79 -14.37
C ARG A 158 -9.28 4.77 -15.00
N ASP A 159 -9.61 6.06 -14.98
CA ASP A 159 -8.82 7.11 -15.61
C ASP A 159 -7.43 7.26 -14.97
N SER A 160 -7.32 7.01 -13.66
CA SER A 160 -6.06 7.05 -12.92
C SER A 160 -5.19 5.78 -13.04
N THR A 161 -5.70 4.69 -13.64
CA THR A 161 -5.06 3.37 -13.65
C THR A 161 -4.78 2.83 -15.04
N MET A 162 -4.65 3.71 -16.03
CA MET A 162 -4.41 3.30 -17.43
C MET A 162 -3.18 2.41 -17.60
N LEU A 163 -2.16 2.50 -16.74
CA LEU A 163 -0.94 1.68 -16.83
C LEU A 163 -1.08 0.25 -16.23
N LEU A 164 -2.29 -0.17 -15.89
CA LEU A 164 -2.55 -1.49 -15.32
C LEU A 164 -2.20 -2.62 -16.29
N THR A 165 -2.44 -2.45 -17.59
CA THR A 165 -2.17 -3.49 -18.60
C THR A 165 -0.85 -3.28 -19.34
N ALA A 166 -0.23 -4.37 -19.78
CA ALA A 166 1.02 -4.37 -20.53
C ALA A 166 0.87 -3.60 -21.84
N ASP A 167 -0.29 -3.68 -22.50
CA ASP A 167 -0.56 -2.94 -23.72
C ASP A 167 -0.57 -1.42 -23.49
N HIS A 168 -1.14 -0.96 -22.39
CA HIS A 168 -1.10 0.46 -22.05
C HIS A 168 0.30 0.93 -21.65
N ARG A 169 1.07 0.09 -20.94
CA ARG A 169 2.49 0.36 -20.68
C ARG A 169 3.29 0.44 -21.98
N LEU A 170 3.03 -0.44 -22.95
CA LEU A 170 3.68 -0.44 -24.26
C LEU A 170 3.42 0.86 -25.05
N LYS A 171 2.19 1.40 -24.97
CA LYS A 171 1.84 2.67 -25.60
C LYS A 171 2.62 3.87 -25.06
N THR A 172 3.22 3.77 -23.87
CA THR A 172 4.02 4.88 -23.30
C THR A 172 5.37 5.09 -23.98
N PHE A 173 5.84 4.11 -24.74
CA PHE A 173 7.10 4.20 -25.47
C PHE A 173 6.88 4.92 -26.81
N ASP A 174 6.33 6.14 -26.82
CA ASP A 174 6.18 6.90 -28.06
C ASP A 174 7.53 7.50 -28.51
N TYR A 175 8.10 6.97 -29.58
CA TYR A 175 9.51 7.08 -29.95
C TYR A 175 9.86 8.35 -30.75
N THR A 176 9.60 9.52 -30.17
CA THR A 176 10.08 10.79 -30.73
C THR A 176 11.49 11.20 -30.24
N VAL A 177 12.15 10.36 -29.42
CA VAL A 177 13.51 10.64 -28.93
C VAL A 177 14.50 10.62 -30.10
N ARG A 178 14.98 11.81 -30.48
CA ARG A 178 15.96 12.00 -31.55
C ARG A 178 17.34 11.48 -31.10
N GLY A 179 18.04 10.74 -31.96
CA GLY A 179 19.46 10.40 -31.78
C GLY A 179 19.79 9.00 -31.25
N PHE A 180 18.79 8.17 -30.89
CA PHE A 180 19.02 6.79 -30.46
C PHE A 180 18.32 5.77 -31.34
N ARG A 181 18.97 4.61 -31.58
CA ARG A 181 18.36 3.47 -32.27
C ARG A 181 17.12 3.02 -31.50
N LYS A 182 15.98 2.91 -32.19
CA LYS A 182 14.74 2.41 -31.58
C LYS A 182 14.90 0.93 -31.22
N PRO A 183 14.62 0.52 -29.97
CA PRO A 183 14.56 -0.88 -29.60
C PRO A 183 13.54 -1.63 -30.46
N THR A 184 13.72 -2.94 -30.61
CA THR A 184 12.79 -3.76 -31.36
C THR A 184 11.44 -3.84 -30.64
N PRO A 185 10.31 -3.98 -31.37
CA PRO A 185 9.00 -4.15 -30.75
C PRO A 185 8.92 -5.32 -29.77
N SER A 186 9.74 -6.37 -29.93
CA SER A 186 9.80 -7.51 -29.01
C SER A 186 10.41 -7.15 -27.66
N ILE A 187 11.48 -6.34 -27.62
CA ILE A 187 12.09 -5.84 -26.38
C ILE A 187 11.07 -5.01 -25.58
N LEU A 188 10.36 -4.13 -26.27
CA LEU A 188 9.38 -3.22 -25.65
C LEU A 188 8.18 -3.99 -25.10
N LYS A 189 7.72 -5.04 -25.81
CA LYS A 189 6.72 -5.98 -25.28
C LYS A 189 7.20 -6.71 -24.02
N ARG A 190 8.46 -7.16 -24.00
CA ARG A 190 9.05 -7.81 -22.80
C ARG A 190 9.12 -6.85 -21.61
N LEU A 191 9.55 -5.61 -21.82
CA LEU A 191 9.55 -4.56 -20.79
C LEU A 191 8.15 -4.35 -20.21
N SER A 192 7.17 -4.12 -21.08
CA SER A 192 5.79 -3.88 -20.64
C SER A 192 5.19 -5.05 -19.90
N LYS A 193 5.47 -6.29 -20.32
CA LYS A 193 5.03 -7.49 -19.59
C LYS A 193 5.70 -7.63 -18.22
N ALA A 194 6.97 -7.22 -18.10
CA ALA A 194 7.69 -7.18 -16.82
C ALA A 194 7.27 -6.01 -15.91
N GLY A 195 6.26 -5.21 -16.29
CA GLY A 195 5.69 -4.15 -15.47
C GLY A 195 6.26 -2.75 -15.74
N TRP A 196 7.12 -2.61 -16.76
CA TRP A 196 7.82 -1.36 -17.05
C TRP A 196 7.08 -0.47 -18.06
N CYS A 197 7.10 0.84 -17.85
CA CYS A 197 6.66 1.83 -18.83
C CYS A 197 7.77 2.88 -19.06
N SER A 198 7.68 3.64 -20.14
CA SER A 198 8.68 4.66 -20.47
C SER A 198 8.86 5.67 -19.32
N ALA A 199 10.12 5.97 -18.97
CA ALA A 199 10.43 7.06 -18.06
C ALA A 199 10.25 8.44 -18.73
N ALA A 200 10.10 8.49 -20.07
CA ALA A 200 10.03 9.70 -20.88
C ALA A 200 11.25 10.62 -20.71
N THR A 201 12.43 10.02 -20.52
CA THR A 201 13.71 10.74 -20.42
C THR A 201 14.44 10.73 -21.76
N ASN A 202 15.21 11.78 -22.04
CA ASN A 202 16.06 11.85 -23.25
C ASN A 202 17.38 11.04 -23.13
N CYS A 203 17.52 10.21 -22.09
CA CYS A 203 18.78 9.50 -21.80
C CYS A 203 18.90 8.16 -22.52
N SER A 204 17.81 7.39 -22.62
CA SER A 204 17.77 6.10 -23.31
C SER A 204 16.33 5.67 -23.57
N HIS A 205 16.09 4.88 -24.64
CA HIS A 205 14.79 4.23 -24.89
C HIS A 205 14.48 3.10 -23.88
N LEU A 206 15.49 2.66 -23.13
CA LEU A 206 15.37 1.64 -22.08
C LEU A 206 15.39 2.24 -20.68
N SER A 207 15.33 3.57 -20.57
CA SER A 207 15.02 4.25 -19.31
C SER A 207 13.53 4.09 -19.03
N VAL A 208 13.23 3.27 -18.03
CA VAL A 208 11.88 2.85 -17.68
C VAL A 208 11.57 3.11 -16.22
N LYS A 209 10.29 3.12 -15.91
CA LYS A 209 9.78 3.18 -14.54
C LYS A 209 8.63 2.19 -14.36
N CYS A 210 8.45 1.73 -13.14
CA CYS A 210 7.29 0.91 -12.79
C CYS A 210 6.13 1.83 -12.35
N PRO A 211 4.87 1.52 -12.67
CA PRO A 211 3.71 2.26 -12.14
C PRO A 211 3.22 1.70 -10.79
N PHE A 212 3.64 0.49 -10.42
CA PHE A 212 3.25 -0.21 -9.19
C PHE A 212 4.23 0.04 -8.04
N CYS A 213 5.50 0.25 -8.37
CA CYS A 213 6.56 0.65 -7.47
C CYS A 213 7.25 1.91 -8.00
N PHE A 214 7.89 2.65 -7.13
CA PHE A 214 8.50 3.95 -7.44
C PHE A 214 9.86 3.85 -8.16
N SER A 215 10.23 2.65 -8.60
CA SER A 215 11.53 2.35 -9.17
C SER A 215 11.64 2.81 -10.62
N ALA A 216 12.79 3.39 -10.93
CA ALA A 216 13.19 3.79 -12.28
C ALA A 216 14.60 3.28 -12.58
N VAL A 217 14.80 2.70 -13.77
CA VAL A 217 16.01 1.98 -14.14
C VAL A 217 16.28 2.21 -15.62
N THR A 218 17.54 2.17 -16.03
CA THR A 218 17.91 2.11 -17.45
C THR A 218 18.55 0.77 -17.74
N PHE A 219 17.92 -0.03 -18.59
CA PHE A 219 18.37 -1.39 -18.91
C PHE A 219 19.31 -1.45 -20.12
N SER A 220 20.03 -2.57 -20.20
CA SER A 220 20.61 -3.12 -21.43
C SER A 220 19.57 -3.96 -22.19
N GLU A 221 19.72 -4.09 -23.51
CA GLU A 221 18.84 -4.96 -24.33
C GLU A 221 18.93 -6.46 -23.95
N THR A 222 20.02 -6.86 -23.30
CA THR A 222 20.30 -8.23 -22.87
C THR A 222 19.69 -8.59 -21.52
N ASP A 223 19.19 -7.61 -20.77
CA ASP A 223 18.72 -7.84 -19.41
C ASP A 223 17.45 -8.71 -19.39
N ASP A 224 17.29 -9.48 -18.31
CA ASP A 224 16.00 -10.03 -17.95
C ASP A 224 15.22 -9.02 -17.12
N PHE A 225 14.32 -8.29 -17.77
CA PHE A 225 13.58 -7.20 -17.15
C PHE A 225 12.68 -7.65 -15.98
N TRP A 226 12.27 -8.92 -15.92
CA TRP A 226 11.44 -9.44 -14.83
C TRP A 226 12.30 -9.80 -13.63
N GLU A 227 13.37 -10.57 -13.85
CA GLU A 227 14.32 -10.91 -12.77
C GLU A 227 14.94 -9.66 -12.16
N GLU A 228 15.25 -8.67 -13.00
CA GLU A 228 15.80 -7.41 -12.55
C GLU A 228 14.78 -6.57 -11.77
N HIS A 229 13.49 -6.61 -12.13
CA HIS A 229 12.43 -6.01 -11.33
C HIS A 229 12.33 -6.67 -9.94
N LYS A 230 12.36 -8.00 -9.89
CA LYS A 230 12.37 -8.75 -8.62
C LYS A 230 13.56 -8.38 -7.75
N ARG A 231 14.73 -8.23 -8.35
CA ARG A 231 15.97 -7.87 -7.66
C ARG A 231 15.93 -6.43 -7.12
N ILE A 232 15.49 -5.47 -7.94
CA ILE A 232 15.49 -4.05 -7.59
C ILE A 232 14.35 -3.70 -6.64
N SER A 233 13.21 -4.36 -6.76
CA SER A 233 12.01 -4.04 -5.99
C SER A 233 11.23 -5.29 -5.61
N PRO A 234 11.81 -6.14 -4.74
CA PRO A 234 11.13 -7.34 -4.26
C PRO A 234 9.82 -7.00 -3.53
N ASP A 235 9.69 -5.78 -3.01
CA ASP A 235 8.51 -5.30 -2.32
C ASP A 235 7.41 -4.72 -3.22
N CYS A 236 7.61 -4.67 -4.54
CA CYS A 236 6.60 -4.20 -5.48
C CYS A 236 5.37 -5.11 -5.48
N ASP A 237 4.15 -4.56 -5.31
CA ASP A 237 2.90 -5.35 -5.31
C ASP A 237 2.73 -6.21 -6.59
N PHE A 238 3.18 -5.72 -7.74
CA PHE A 238 3.15 -6.46 -9.01
C PHE A 238 4.15 -7.63 -9.02
N VAL A 239 5.32 -7.45 -8.41
CA VAL A 239 6.32 -8.51 -8.24
C VAL A 239 5.84 -9.54 -7.22
N LYS A 240 5.32 -9.11 -6.07
CA LYS A 240 4.80 -9.98 -5.01
C LYS A 240 3.62 -10.85 -5.47
N LEU A 241 2.84 -10.37 -6.42
CA LEU A 241 1.79 -11.17 -7.05
C LEU A 241 2.36 -12.36 -7.82
N ASP A 242 3.58 -12.23 -8.36
CA ASP A 242 4.32 -13.25 -9.12
C ASP A 242 3.51 -13.89 -10.27
N LYS A 243 2.61 -13.10 -10.87
CA LYS A 243 1.79 -13.46 -12.03
C LYS A 243 1.99 -12.43 -13.13
N PRO A 244 3.07 -12.53 -13.95
CA PRO A 244 3.36 -11.53 -14.98
C PRO A 244 2.34 -11.54 -16.13
N ASN A 245 1.56 -12.62 -16.26
CA ASN A 245 0.49 -12.73 -17.24
C ASN A 245 -0.84 -12.27 -16.62
N GLU A 246 -1.41 -11.21 -17.19
CA GLU A 246 -2.58 -10.51 -16.66
C GLU A 246 -3.87 -11.36 -16.75
N ALA A 247 -3.88 -12.38 -17.61
CA ALA A 247 -4.98 -13.33 -17.72
C ALA A 247 -5.11 -14.26 -16.49
N ASP A 248 -4.05 -14.37 -15.68
CA ASP A 248 -4.02 -15.23 -14.50
C ASP A 248 -4.50 -14.51 -13.22
N TRP A 249 -4.86 -13.23 -13.34
CA TRP A 249 -5.30 -12.41 -12.21
C TRP A 249 -6.75 -12.67 -11.86
N THR A 250 -7.04 -12.75 -10.57
CA THR A 250 -8.42 -12.59 -10.08
C THR A 250 -8.85 -11.13 -10.19
N ALA A 251 -10.17 -10.88 -10.12
CA ALA A 251 -10.71 -9.52 -10.08
C ALA A 251 -10.14 -8.71 -8.89
N ASP A 252 -9.99 -9.35 -7.73
CA ASP A 252 -9.43 -8.73 -6.52
C ASP A 252 -7.95 -8.38 -6.69
N GLU A 253 -7.16 -9.26 -7.31
CA GLU A 253 -5.74 -9.00 -7.61
C GLU A 253 -5.59 -7.84 -8.60
N GLY A 254 -6.37 -7.85 -9.68
CA GLY A 254 -6.40 -6.75 -10.65
C GLY A 254 -6.83 -5.42 -10.03
N LEU A 255 -7.86 -5.44 -9.17
CA LEU A 255 -8.33 -4.25 -8.46
C LEU A 255 -7.29 -3.72 -7.48
N MET A 256 -6.60 -4.59 -6.73
CA MET A 256 -5.52 -4.21 -5.83
C MET A 256 -4.39 -3.49 -6.58
N LEU A 257 -3.95 -4.05 -7.71
CA LEU A 257 -2.92 -3.45 -8.56
C LEU A 257 -3.38 -2.13 -9.21
N ALA A 258 -4.64 -2.04 -9.63
CA ALA A 258 -5.21 -0.81 -10.14
C ALA A 258 -5.18 0.28 -9.06
N VAL A 259 -5.73 -0.02 -7.88
CA VAL A 259 -5.72 0.90 -6.74
C VAL A 259 -4.31 1.30 -6.37
N ARG A 260 -3.35 0.37 -6.40
CA ARG A 260 -1.93 0.65 -6.18
C ARG A 260 -1.45 1.72 -7.14
N ILE A 261 -1.64 1.58 -8.46
CA ILE A 261 -1.26 2.61 -9.44
C ILE A 261 -1.90 3.96 -9.10
N SER A 262 -3.18 3.97 -8.74
CA SER A 262 -3.91 5.19 -8.40
C SER A 262 -3.27 5.92 -7.21
N VAL A 263 -2.91 5.18 -6.16
CA VAL A 263 -2.17 5.73 -5.01
C VAL A 263 -0.79 6.20 -5.45
N MET A 264 -0.02 5.39 -6.18
CA MET A 264 1.33 5.79 -6.63
C MET A 264 1.30 7.07 -7.47
N ASN A 265 0.31 7.24 -8.34
CA ASN A 265 0.13 8.46 -9.13
C ASN A 265 -0.16 9.70 -8.26
N GLN A 266 -0.94 9.57 -7.19
CA GLN A 266 -1.19 10.67 -6.23
C GLN A 266 0.08 11.11 -5.49
N TYR A 267 1.04 10.21 -5.29
CA TYR A 267 2.27 10.47 -4.54
C TYR A 267 3.52 10.63 -5.43
N LYS A 268 3.41 10.47 -6.75
CA LYS A 268 4.54 10.52 -7.70
C LYS A 268 5.34 11.83 -7.68
N THR A 269 4.66 12.98 -7.62
CA THR A 269 5.34 14.28 -7.51
C THR A 269 6.04 14.46 -6.17
N LYS A 270 5.55 13.75 -5.14
CA LYS A 270 6.04 13.82 -3.76
C LYS A 270 7.14 12.80 -3.48
N GLN A 271 7.27 11.75 -4.29
CA GLN A 271 8.42 10.84 -4.23
C GLN A 271 9.75 11.58 -4.37
N LYS A 272 9.82 12.58 -5.27
CA LYS A 272 11.02 13.40 -5.44
C LYS A 272 11.43 14.15 -4.15
N ILE A 273 10.45 14.48 -3.31
CA ILE A 273 10.71 15.08 -2.00
C ILE A 273 11.38 14.06 -1.10
N LEU A 274 10.92 12.80 -1.10
CA LEU A 274 11.54 11.73 -0.30
C LEU A 274 12.96 11.41 -0.76
N ASP A 275 13.20 11.35 -2.07
CA ASP A 275 14.54 11.10 -2.62
C ASP A 275 15.52 12.23 -2.19
N GLN A 276 15.04 13.48 -2.13
CA GLN A 276 15.85 14.63 -1.67
C GLN A 276 16.07 14.66 -0.15
N LEU A 277 15.22 13.99 0.61
CA LEU A 277 15.29 13.93 2.08
C LEU A 277 16.29 12.85 2.55
N GLU A 278 16.55 11.79 1.78
CA GLU A 278 17.53 10.77 2.20
C GLU A 278 18.95 11.37 2.43
N ASP A 279 19.27 12.53 1.84
CA ASP A 279 20.55 13.23 1.95
C ASP A 279 20.59 14.37 3.00
N ASP A 280 19.51 14.59 3.77
CA ASP A 280 19.37 15.74 4.68
C ASP A 280 19.51 15.32 6.17
N GLU A 281 20.41 15.95 6.93
CA GLU A 281 20.62 15.67 8.36
C GLU A 281 19.35 15.89 9.22
N GLU A 282 18.42 16.75 8.80
CA GLU A 282 17.17 16.98 9.53
C GLU A 282 16.11 15.89 9.33
N VAL A 283 16.36 14.93 8.43
CA VAL A 283 15.48 13.80 8.14
C VAL A 283 15.54 12.72 9.20
N GLU A 284 16.63 12.65 9.96
CA GLU A 284 16.73 11.76 11.11
C GLU A 284 15.67 12.09 12.17
N LYS A 285 15.46 13.38 12.48
CA LYS A 285 14.43 13.82 13.44
C LYS A 285 13.02 13.47 12.97
N LEU A 286 12.75 13.63 11.67
CA LEU A 286 11.45 13.29 11.09
C LEU A 286 11.22 11.79 11.11
N THR A 287 12.25 11.01 10.76
CA THR A 287 12.24 9.55 10.78
C THR A 287 11.98 9.04 12.19
N GLU A 288 12.65 9.61 13.20
CA GLU A 288 12.45 9.23 14.59
C GLU A 288 11.00 9.51 15.05
N GLN A 289 10.46 10.68 14.72
CA GLN A 289 9.06 11.02 15.03
C GLN A 289 8.07 10.03 14.41
N LEU A 290 8.27 9.69 13.14
CA LEU A 290 7.43 8.73 12.43
C LEU A 290 7.59 7.31 12.97
N SER A 291 8.81 6.86 13.27
CA SER A 291 9.07 5.53 13.83
C SER A 291 8.38 5.38 15.18
N ARG A 292 8.36 6.43 16.01
CA ARG A 292 7.62 6.45 17.28
C ARG A 292 6.10 6.32 17.11
N MET A 293 5.53 6.75 15.98
CA MET A 293 4.10 6.55 15.70
C MET A 293 3.76 5.08 15.38
N MET A 294 4.71 4.35 14.80
CA MET A 294 4.56 2.93 14.44
C MET A 294 4.64 2.02 15.65
N ALA A 295 5.41 2.44 16.67
CA ALA A 295 5.68 1.73 17.90
C ALA A 295 4.64 2.00 19.01
N LYS A 296 4.57 1.10 19.98
CA LYS A 296 3.79 1.26 21.21
C LYS A 296 4.44 2.36 22.08
N PRO A 297 3.66 3.34 22.56
CA PRO A 297 4.14 4.26 23.58
C PRO A 297 4.49 3.50 24.87
N ARG A 298 5.66 3.81 25.46
CA ARG A 298 6.12 3.23 26.75
C ARG A 298 5.13 3.47 27.91
N PHE A 299 4.22 4.44 27.78
CA PHE A 299 3.17 4.73 28.76
C PHE A 299 1.82 4.95 28.08
N LEU A 300 1.09 3.87 27.78
CA LEU A 300 -0.31 3.96 27.37
C LEU A 300 -1.19 4.13 28.61
N ARG A 301 -1.46 5.37 29.03
CA ARG A 301 -2.63 5.63 29.88
C ARG A 301 -3.85 5.65 28.95
N ARG A 302 -4.71 4.64 29.03
CA ARG A 302 -6.09 4.80 28.57
C ARG A 302 -6.64 6.03 29.29
N ARG A 303 -7.01 7.08 28.55
CA ARG A 303 -7.95 8.04 29.14
C ARG A 303 -9.22 7.23 29.37
N CYS A 304 -9.48 6.88 30.63
CA CYS A 304 -10.80 6.42 31.03
C CYS A 304 -11.76 7.51 30.58
N SER A 305 -12.58 7.21 29.58
CA SER A 305 -13.79 7.98 29.32
C SER A 305 -14.64 7.87 30.58
N VAL A 306 -14.72 9.00 31.30
CA VAL A 306 -15.62 9.23 32.43
C VAL A 306 -17.06 9.14 31.93
#